data_AF-A0A925RJR6-F1
#
_entry.id   AF-A0A925RJR6-F1
#
_cell.length_a   1.000
_cell.length_b   1.000
_cell.length_c   1.000
_cell.angle_alpha   90.00
_cell.angle_beta   90.00
_cell.angle_gamma   90.00
#
_symmetry.space_group_name_H-M   'P 1'
#
loop_
_entity.id
_entity.type
_entity.pdbx_description
1 polymer ?
#
loop_
_entity_poly.entity_id
_entity_poly.type
_entity_poly.pdbx_seq_one_letter_code
_entity_poly.pdbx_strand_id
1 'polypeptide(L)'
;MLGFKNPDIRVFSFAGSLPTTKVVNTELVAGAVSGSAFTGVTFSGTDGATTLEMRIAQVIPPSVDDQRWQYVIEQRRPGSQIWEQACDSPPPLFPTGEPQNNPPRALAMPGMWFGPLYWVQSSLVTLSCESGVAAKCDGWGFPVTKQWPNITKNGLPTFATGADMMQACSRMARADYCAGGMPNTLDGTPIRIDDVFTGVQPHDGFTFEAAWPGKAINDSAPRPLPAI
;
A
#
# COMPACT_ATOMS: atom_id res chain seq x y z
N MET A 1 2.02 -8.66 0.53
CA MET A 1 1.97 -7.37 -0.22
C MET A 1 1.58 -6.22 0.70
N LEU A 2 0.44 -6.31 1.39
CA LEU A 2 -0.10 -5.22 2.21
C LEU A 2 0.33 -5.27 3.68
N GLY A 3 1.09 -6.29 4.10
CA GLY A 3 1.72 -6.37 5.41
C GLY A 3 0.79 -6.80 6.54
N PHE A 4 -0.33 -7.46 6.23
CA PHE A 4 -1.21 -8.06 7.23
C PHE A 4 -0.68 -9.42 7.67
N LYS A 5 -0.93 -9.76 8.94
CA LYS A 5 -0.77 -11.13 9.44
C LYS A 5 -1.70 -12.07 8.70
N ASN A 6 -1.38 -13.36 8.70
CA ASN A 6 -2.19 -14.38 8.04
C ASN A 6 -3.67 -14.29 8.47
N PRO A 7 -4.64 -14.23 7.52
CA PRO A 7 -4.48 -14.18 6.06
C PRO A 7 -4.07 -12.81 5.53
N ASP A 8 -3.24 -12.77 4.47
CA ASP A 8 -2.77 -11.54 3.85
C ASP A 8 -3.92 -10.85 3.09
N ILE A 9 -4.73 -10.08 3.83
CA ILE A 9 -5.93 -9.39 3.36
C ILE A 9 -5.62 -8.52 2.13
N ARG A 10 -6.54 -8.52 1.16
CA ARG A 10 -6.42 -7.79 -0.12
C ARG A 10 -7.62 -6.90 -0.43
N VAL A 11 -8.79 -7.33 -0.01
CA VAL A 11 -10.06 -6.66 -0.32
C VAL A 11 -10.72 -6.26 0.98
N PHE A 12 -11.17 -5.00 1.02
CA PHE A 12 -11.80 -4.40 2.18
C PHE A 12 -13.22 -3.99 1.82
N SER A 13 -14.18 -4.35 2.67
CA SER A 13 -15.57 -3.94 2.52
C SER A 13 -16.04 -3.31 3.82
N PHE A 14 -16.29 -2.00 3.77
CA PHE A 14 -16.92 -1.28 4.87
C PHE A 14 -18.40 -1.64 4.91
N ALA A 15 -18.96 -1.75 6.12
CA ALA A 15 -20.34 -2.14 6.32
C ALA A 15 -21.32 -1.18 5.62
N GLY A 16 -22.57 -1.61 5.40
CA GLY A 16 -23.58 -0.86 4.64
C GLY A 16 -23.98 0.52 5.21
N SER A 17 -23.51 0.89 6.40
CA SER A 17 -23.62 2.26 6.93
C SER A 17 -22.54 3.21 6.38
N LEU A 18 -21.45 2.69 5.79
CA LEU A 18 -20.35 3.43 5.17
C LEU A 18 -20.01 2.93 3.74
N PRO A 19 -21.00 2.68 2.85
CA PRO A 19 -20.77 2.04 1.55
C PRO A 19 -20.07 2.96 0.53
N THR A 20 -19.84 4.23 0.88
CA THR A 20 -19.15 5.23 0.05
C THR A 20 -17.78 5.60 0.60
N THR A 21 -17.19 4.74 1.44
CA THR A 21 -15.87 4.95 2.00
C THR A 21 -14.84 5.08 0.88
N LYS A 22 -14.10 6.18 0.90
CA LYS A 22 -13.06 6.51 -0.06
C LYS A 22 -11.88 7.17 0.65
N VAL A 23 -10.79 7.34 -0.08
CA VAL A 23 -9.62 8.07 0.42
C VAL A 23 -9.56 9.46 -0.21
N VAL A 24 -9.45 10.49 0.61
CA VAL A 24 -9.22 11.89 0.20
C VAL A 24 -8.01 12.40 0.97
N ASN A 25 -6.94 12.81 0.28
CA ASN A 25 -5.70 13.29 0.91
C ASN A 25 -5.18 12.36 2.03
N THR A 26 -5.16 11.05 1.79
CA THR A 26 -4.82 9.96 2.74
C THR A 26 -5.82 9.71 3.88
N GLU A 27 -6.85 10.55 4.01
CA GLU A 27 -7.92 10.40 4.99
C GLU A 27 -9.01 9.45 4.48
N LEU A 28 -9.50 8.56 5.34
CA LEU A 28 -10.73 7.83 5.11
C LEU A 28 -11.92 8.77 5.29
N VAL A 29 -12.83 8.78 4.31
CA VAL A 29 -14.03 9.61 4.31
C VAL A 29 -15.23 8.80 3.84
N ALA A 30 -16.34 8.88 4.56
CA ALA A 30 -17.61 8.25 4.21
C ALA A 30 -18.79 9.14 4.62
N GLY A 31 -19.36 9.89 3.66
CA GLY A 31 -20.41 10.86 3.94
C GLY A 31 -19.95 11.93 4.94
N ALA A 32 -20.57 11.98 6.11
CA ALA A 32 -20.20 12.89 7.21
C ALA A 32 -19.15 12.30 8.18
N VAL A 33 -18.73 11.05 8.00
CA VAL A 33 -17.70 10.39 8.81
C VAL A 33 -16.34 10.64 8.18
N SER A 34 -15.41 11.20 8.94
CA SER A 34 -14.02 11.42 8.52
C SER A 34 -13.07 11.42 9.72
N GLY A 35 -11.77 11.29 9.45
CA GLY A 35 -10.70 11.40 10.45
C GLY A 35 -10.94 10.51 11.66
N SER A 36 -10.87 11.10 12.86
CA SER A 36 -11.02 10.36 14.13
C SER A 36 -12.37 9.66 14.29
N ALA A 37 -13.41 10.06 13.54
CA ALA A 37 -14.73 9.40 13.58
C ALA A 37 -14.71 7.98 13.00
N PHE A 38 -13.64 7.58 12.31
CA PHE A 38 -13.44 6.19 11.91
C PHE A 38 -12.99 5.27 13.07
N THR A 39 -12.64 5.81 14.24
CA THR A 39 -12.28 4.99 15.41
C THR A 39 -13.47 4.13 15.84
N GLY A 40 -13.25 2.82 15.94
CA GLY A 40 -14.27 1.83 16.26
C GLY A 40 -15.10 1.33 15.07
N VAL A 41 -14.92 1.90 13.87
CA VAL A 41 -15.59 1.41 12.66
C VAL A 41 -15.13 -0.01 12.36
N THR A 42 -16.11 -0.89 12.14
CA THR A 42 -15.90 -2.27 11.72
C THR A 42 -16.07 -2.42 10.20
N PHE A 43 -15.31 -3.34 9.62
CA PHE A 43 -15.33 -3.67 8.21
C PHE A 43 -14.90 -5.13 8.04
N SER A 44 -15.11 -5.70 6.85
CA SER A 44 -14.57 -7.02 6.52
C SER A 44 -13.33 -6.91 5.65
N GLY A 45 -12.38 -7.80 5.89
CA GLY A 45 -11.21 -8.02 5.05
C GLY A 45 -11.24 -9.43 4.49
N THR A 46 -10.87 -9.62 3.22
CA THR A 46 -10.70 -10.96 2.64
C THR A 46 -9.45 -11.08 1.78
N ASP A 47 -8.86 -12.27 1.77
CA ASP A 47 -7.82 -12.71 0.83
C ASP A 47 -8.41 -13.44 -0.41
N GLY A 48 -9.75 -13.56 -0.48
CA GLY A 48 -10.50 -14.30 -1.49
C GLY A 48 -10.98 -15.69 -1.05
N ALA A 49 -10.39 -16.27 -0.01
CA ALA A 49 -10.78 -17.56 0.55
C ALA A 49 -11.30 -17.44 1.98
N THR A 50 -10.64 -16.63 2.79
CA THR A 50 -10.97 -16.34 4.19
C THR A 50 -11.46 -14.91 4.31
N THR A 51 -12.53 -14.70 5.06
CA THR A 51 -13.04 -13.37 5.40
C THR A 51 -12.95 -13.18 6.91
N LEU A 52 -12.34 -12.07 7.32
CA LEU A 52 -12.20 -11.67 8.71
C LEU A 52 -13.02 -10.42 9.00
N GLU A 53 -13.55 -10.36 10.21
CA GLU A 53 -14.04 -9.10 10.78
C GLU A 53 -12.85 -8.27 11.27
N MET A 54 -12.82 -7.01 10.90
CA MET A 54 -11.75 -6.07 11.19
C MET A 54 -12.32 -4.79 11.79
N ARG A 55 -11.49 -4.01 12.48
CA ARG A 55 -11.86 -2.69 12.99
C ARG A 55 -10.70 -1.72 12.98
N ILE A 56 -11.02 -0.44 12.90
CA ILE A 56 -10.06 0.65 13.14
C ILE A 56 -10.02 0.90 14.64
N ALA A 57 -8.96 0.46 15.31
CA ALA A 57 -8.79 0.63 16.75
C ALA A 57 -8.37 2.06 17.12
N GLN A 58 -7.63 2.72 16.23
CA GLN A 58 -7.17 4.10 16.42
C GLN A 58 -6.95 4.78 15.07
N VAL A 59 -7.26 6.07 15.02
CA VAL A 59 -6.89 6.97 13.91
C VAL A 59 -5.88 7.97 14.42
N ILE A 60 -4.79 8.16 13.68
CA ILE A 60 -3.69 9.05 14.00
C ILE A 60 -3.65 10.13 12.90
N PRO A 61 -3.85 11.41 13.24
CA PRO A 61 -3.83 12.49 12.26
C PRO A 61 -2.41 12.79 11.75
N PRO A 62 -2.28 13.43 10.57
CA PRO A 62 -1.03 13.96 10.07
C PRO A 62 -0.30 14.82 11.10
N SER A 63 1.02 14.76 11.08
CA SER A 63 1.94 15.50 11.93
C SER A 63 3.01 16.18 11.08
N VAL A 64 3.90 16.94 11.72
CA VAL A 64 5.05 17.56 11.05
C VAL A 64 6.00 16.52 10.44
N ASP A 65 6.13 15.35 11.10
CA ASP A 65 7.07 14.29 10.71
C ASP A 65 6.47 13.33 9.67
N ASP A 66 5.15 13.12 9.71
CA ASP A 66 4.42 12.34 8.72
C ASP A 66 3.11 13.06 8.35
N GLN A 67 3.03 13.54 7.12
CA GLN A 67 1.90 14.31 6.59
C GLN A 67 0.70 13.43 6.19
N ARG A 68 0.69 12.15 6.57
CA ARG A 68 -0.35 11.18 6.19
C ARG A 68 -1.16 10.73 7.39
N TRP A 69 -2.44 10.44 7.15
CA TRP A 69 -3.26 9.78 8.14
C TRP A 69 -2.83 8.32 8.31
N GLN A 70 -2.75 7.87 9.56
CA GLN A 70 -2.36 6.52 9.91
C GLN A 70 -3.47 5.83 10.73
N TYR A 71 -3.59 4.52 10.56
CA TYR A 71 -4.66 3.72 11.16
C TYR A 71 -4.08 2.52 11.89
N VAL A 72 -4.48 2.31 13.15
CA VAL A 72 -4.22 1.06 13.85
C VAL A 72 -5.39 0.12 13.56
N ILE A 73 -5.10 -1.00 12.93
CA ILE A 73 -6.12 -1.96 12.48
C ILE A 73 -6.01 -3.23 13.33
N GLU A 74 -7.16 -3.69 13.81
CA GLU A 74 -7.27 -4.98 14.48
C GLU A 74 -8.14 -5.93 13.67
N GLN A 75 -7.79 -7.20 13.72
CA GLN A 75 -8.55 -8.30 13.16
C GLN A 75 -9.12 -9.13 14.29
N ARG A 76 -10.31 -9.67 14.08
CA ARG A 76 -10.95 -10.56 15.02
C ARG A 76 -10.49 -11.99 14.78
N ARG A 77 -9.98 -12.64 15.82
CA ARG A 77 -9.56 -14.04 15.72
C ARG A 77 -10.79 -14.92 15.41
N PRO A 78 -10.74 -15.77 14.36
CA PRO A 78 -11.85 -16.64 13.96
C PRO A 78 -12.42 -17.45 15.13
N GLY A 79 -13.74 -17.47 15.26
CA GLY A 79 -14.44 -18.23 16.32
C GLY A 79 -14.30 -17.65 17.73
N SER A 80 -13.72 -16.46 17.91
CA SER A 80 -13.56 -15.82 19.22
C SER A 80 -14.11 -14.39 19.26
N GLN A 81 -14.13 -13.78 20.45
CA GLN A 81 -14.40 -12.34 20.65
C GLN A 81 -13.10 -11.53 20.82
N ILE A 82 -11.95 -12.14 20.53
CA ILE A 82 -10.62 -11.55 20.77
C ILE A 82 -10.20 -10.76 19.54
N TRP A 83 -9.82 -9.51 19.76
CA TRP A 83 -9.21 -8.62 18.78
C TRP A 83 -7.70 -8.66 18.92
N GLU A 84 -7.01 -8.72 17.79
CA GLU A 84 -5.55 -8.70 17.73
C GLU A 84 -5.08 -7.76 16.62
N GLN A 85 -3.87 -7.23 16.76
CA GLN A 85 -3.26 -6.35 15.76
C GLN A 85 -3.21 -7.06 14.40
N ALA A 86 -3.81 -6.45 13.38
CA ALA A 86 -3.89 -7.01 12.04
C ALA A 86 -2.59 -6.83 11.26
N CYS A 87 -1.92 -5.69 11.48
CA CYS A 87 -0.64 -5.41 10.83
C CYS A 87 0.48 -6.26 11.41
N ASP A 88 1.29 -6.83 10.53
CA ASP A 88 2.51 -7.52 10.88
C ASP A 88 3.64 -6.50 11.11
N SER A 89 4.54 -6.84 12.02
CA SER A 89 5.71 -6.03 12.37
C SER A 89 6.91 -6.96 12.53
N PRO A 90 7.40 -7.52 11.41
CA PRO A 90 8.52 -8.44 11.46
C PRO A 90 9.75 -7.69 12.00
N PRO A 91 10.54 -8.33 12.89
CA PRO A 91 11.80 -7.75 13.33
C PRO A 91 12.70 -7.47 12.12
N PRO A 92 13.37 -6.31 12.05
CA PRO A 92 14.29 -6.03 10.97
C PRO A 92 15.49 -6.99 11.04
N LEU A 93 15.97 -7.47 9.88
CA LEU A 93 17.17 -8.32 9.81
C LEU A 93 18.42 -7.60 10.34
N PHE A 94 18.47 -6.28 10.19
CA PHE A 94 19.48 -5.42 10.79
C PHE A 94 18.79 -4.44 11.75
N PRO A 95 18.91 -4.62 13.07
CA PRO A 95 18.29 -3.71 14.03
C PRO A 95 18.94 -2.33 13.94
N THR A 96 18.26 -1.39 13.30
CA THR A 96 18.67 0.02 13.26
C THR A 96 17.97 0.76 14.39
N GLY A 97 18.55 0.73 15.59
CA GLY A 97 18.07 1.50 16.75
C GLY A 97 17.15 0.76 17.71
N GLU A 98 16.58 1.51 18.65
CA GLU A 98 15.67 1.02 19.69
C GLU A 98 14.35 0.51 19.10
N PRO A 99 13.75 -0.58 19.65
CA PRO A 99 12.43 -1.03 19.25
C PRO A 99 11.41 0.10 19.42
N GLN A 100 10.70 0.47 18.35
CA GLN A 100 9.58 1.37 18.49
C GLN A 100 8.41 0.63 19.14
N ASN A 101 8.03 1.03 20.36
CA ASN A 101 6.88 0.50 21.09
C ASN A 101 5.52 1.00 20.56
N ASN A 102 5.50 1.56 19.35
CA ASN A 102 4.25 2.02 18.72
C ASN A 102 3.50 0.82 18.13
N PRO A 103 2.16 0.80 18.20
CA PRO A 103 1.38 -0.20 17.50
C PRO A 103 1.65 -0.10 15.98
N PRO A 104 1.75 -1.22 15.26
CA PRO A 104 1.92 -1.21 13.81
C PRO A 104 0.77 -0.46 13.14
N ARG A 105 1.10 0.44 12.20
CA ARG A 105 0.12 1.31 11.55
C ARG A 105 -0.09 0.89 10.11
N ALA A 106 -1.19 1.37 9.54
CA ALA A 106 -1.52 1.26 8.14
C ALA A 106 -1.83 2.62 7.52
N LEU A 107 -1.63 2.72 6.22
CA LEU A 107 -2.02 3.84 5.38
C LEU A 107 -3.23 3.45 4.54
N ALA A 108 -4.13 4.41 4.32
CA ALA A 108 -5.24 4.27 3.39
C ALA A 108 -4.87 4.89 2.03
N MET A 109 -5.12 4.14 0.95
CA MET A 109 -4.97 4.62 -0.41
C MET A 109 -6.20 4.26 -1.25
N PRO A 110 -6.57 5.07 -2.26
CA PRO A 110 -7.65 4.71 -3.17
C PRO A 110 -7.29 3.43 -3.94
N GLY A 111 -8.25 2.85 -4.67
CA GLY A 111 -8.01 1.67 -5.50
C GLY A 111 -7.88 0.38 -4.72
N MET A 112 -7.55 -0.70 -5.43
CA MET A 112 -7.39 -2.03 -4.86
C MET A 112 -6.23 -2.80 -5.48
N TRP A 113 -5.70 -3.77 -4.74
CA TRP A 113 -4.74 -4.73 -5.28
C TRP A 113 -5.45 -6.04 -5.65
N PHE A 114 -5.33 -6.44 -6.91
CA PHE A 114 -5.78 -7.73 -7.41
C PHE A 114 -4.56 -8.59 -7.78
N GLY A 115 -4.18 -9.50 -6.89
CA GLY A 115 -2.89 -10.19 -6.99
C GLY A 115 -1.73 -9.19 -6.97
N PRO A 116 -0.80 -9.21 -7.95
CA PRO A 116 0.30 -8.26 -8.03
C PRO A 116 -0.05 -6.94 -8.71
N LEU A 117 -1.28 -6.77 -9.21
CA LEU A 117 -1.68 -5.63 -10.03
C LEU A 117 -2.52 -4.65 -9.21
N TYR A 118 -2.19 -3.37 -9.33
CA TYR A 118 -2.94 -2.28 -8.77
C TYR A 118 -4.03 -1.85 -9.74
N TRP A 119 -5.26 -1.78 -9.24
CA TRP A 119 -6.43 -1.37 -9.99
C TRP A 119 -6.90 0.00 -9.51
N VAL A 120 -6.90 0.96 -10.44
CA VAL A 120 -7.28 2.35 -10.18
C VAL A 120 -8.80 2.45 -10.07
N GLN A 121 -9.29 2.56 -8.84
CA GLN A 121 -10.72 2.74 -8.58
C GLN A 121 -10.94 3.60 -7.33
N SER A 122 -11.33 4.86 -7.53
CA SER A 122 -11.44 5.84 -6.43
C SER A 122 -12.55 5.54 -5.43
N SER A 123 -13.51 4.68 -5.79
CA SER A 123 -14.57 4.20 -4.90
C SER A 123 -14.15 3.01 -4.03
N LEU A 124 -12.93 2.51 -4.23
CA LEU A 124 -12.37 1.44 -3.41
C LEU A 124 -11.23 1.98 -2.55
N VAL A 125 -10.99 1.27 -1.46
CA VAL A 125 -9.95 1.58 -0.49
C VAL A 125 -9.06 0.37 -0.33
N THR A 126 -7.76 0.62 -0.39
CA THR A 126 -6.74 -0.28 0.11
C THR A 126 -6.24 0.25 1.44
N LEU A 127 -6.18 -0.63 2.44
CA LEU A 127 -5.38 -0.42 3.63
C LEU A 127 -4.07 -1.19 3.44
N SER A 128 -2.93 -0.55 3.68
CA SER A 128 -1.62 -1.20 3.67
C SER A 128 -0.91 -0.90 4.98
N CYS A 129 -0.53 -1.92 5.71
CA CYS A 129 0.38 -1.78 6.84
C CYS A 129 1.71 -1.16 6.38
N GLU A 130 2.37 -0.42 7.26
CA GLU A 130 3.66 0.24 6.98
C GLU A 130 4.79 -0.75 6.66
N SER A 131 4.67 -1.99 7.15
CA SER A 131 5.52 -3.11 6.76
C SER A 131 5.25 -3.61 5.32
N GLY A 132 4.06 -3.33 4.79
CA GLY A 132 3.63 -3.67 3.44
C GLY A 132 4.29 -2.82 2.37
N VAL A 133 4.47 -3.40 1.18
CA VAL A 133 5.19 -2.76 0.06
C VAL A 133 4.48 -1.51 -0.43
N ALA A 134 3.14 -1.49 -0.43
CA ALA A 134 2.39 -0.35 -0.94
C ALA A 134 2.57 0.89 -0.04
N ALA A 135 2.53 0.72 1.28
CA ALA A 135 2.81 1.81 2.22
C ALA A 135 4.29 2.25 2.20
N LYS A 136 5.24 1.31 2.05
CA LYS A 136 6.66 1.62 1.84
C LYS A 136 6.84 2.51 0.60
N CYS A 137 6.25 2.12 -0.53
CA CYS A 137 6.31 2.89 -1.77
C CYS A 137 5.67 4.27 -1.68
N ASP A 138 4.54 4.39 -0.98
CA ASP A 138 3.95 5.69 -0.66
C ASP A 138 4.97 6.56 0.10
N GLY A 139 5.60 6.01 1.16
CA GLY A 139 6.63 6.69 1.95
C GLY A 139 7.92 7.01 1.21
N TRP A 140 8.26 6.26 0.17
CA TRP A 140 9.38 6.56 -0.72
C TRP A 140 9.05 7.61 -1.79
N GLY A 141 7.86 8.22 -1.73
CA GLY A 141 7.49 9.31 -2.63
C GLY A 141 6.79 8.87 -3.91
N PHE A 142 6.26 7.64 -3.94
CA PHE A 142 5.44 7.08 -5.03
C PHE A 142 3.96 6.89 -4.64
N PRO A 143 3.27 7.86 -3.98
CA PRO A 143 1.87 7.68 -3.66
C PRO A 143 1.01 7.66 -4.93
N VAL A 144 -0.07 6.88 -4.90
CA VAL A 144 -0.97 6.65 -6.04
C VAL A 144 -1.65 7.92 -6.57
N THR A 145 -1.75 8.95 -5.72
CA THR A 145 -2.36 10.25 -6.04
C THR A 145 -1.36 11.28 -6.57
N LYS A 146 -0.06 10.97 -6.60
CA LYS A 146 0.95 11.91 -7.09
C LYS A 146 0.76 12.19 -8.57
N GLN A 147 0.73 13.48 -8.91
CA GLN A 147 0.81 13.93 -10.28
C GLN A 147 2.29 13.99 -10.69
N TRP A 148 2.63 13.25 -11.75
CA TRP A 148 3.97 13.20 -12.30
C TRP A 148 4.06 14.07 -13.56
N PRO A 149 5.26 14.57 -13.91
CA PRO A 149 5.46 15.27 -15.17
C PRO A 149 5.07 14.40 -16.38
N ASN A 150 4.65 15.03 -17.48
CA ASN A 150 4.37 14.35 -18.75
C ASN A 150 5.62 14.19 -19.63
N ILE A 151 6.79 14.58 -19.13
CA ILE A 151 8.09 14.49 -19.80
C ILE A 151 9.10 13.98 -18.77
N THR A 152 9.85 12.96 -19.15
CA THR A 152 10.94 12.40 -18.33
C THR A 152 12.14 13.33 -18.26
N LYS A 153 13.09 13.09 -17.36
CA LYS A 153 14.33 13.89 -17.26
C LYS A 153 15.11 13.99 -18.58
N ASN A 154 15.02 12.96 -19.40
CA ASN A 154 15.72 12.88 -20.69
C ASN A 154 14.88 13.42 -21.86
N GLY A 155 13.77 14.11 -21.60
CA GLY A 155 12.94 14.74 -22.63
C GLY A 155 11.95 13.80 -23.33
N LEU A 156 11.82 12.53 -22.89
CA LEU A 156 10.86 11.61 -23.48
C LEU A 156 9.44 11.87 -22.94
N PRO A 157 8.41 11.97 -23.81
CA PRO A 157 7.03 12.12 -23.37
C PRO A 157 6.55 10.85 -22.65
N THR A 158 5.69 11.04 -21.64
CA THR A 158 5.10 9.94 -20.87
C THR A 158 3.70 10.31 -20.39
N PHE A 159 2.87 9.29 -20.19
CA PHE A 159 1.53 9.39 -19.63
C PHE A 159 1.41 8.61 -18.31
N ALA A 160 2.55 8.34 -17.67
CA ALA A 160 2.59 7.60 -16.41
C ALA A 160 1.82 8.35 -15.32
N THR A 161 0.92 7.64 -14.65
CA THR A 161 0.12 8.14 -13.53
C THR A 161 0.78 7.81 -12.19
N GLY A 162 0.30 8.40 -11.09
CA GLY A 162 0.71 7.99 -9.75
C GLY A 162 0.49 6.50 -9.47
N ALA A 163 -0.59 5.93 -10.01
CA ALA A 163 -0.89 4.50 -9.93
C ALA A 163 0.13 3.64 -10.68
N ASP A 164 0.54 4.05 -11.88
CA ASP A 164 1.60 3.39 -12.64
C ASP A 164 2.91 3.40 -11.84
N MET A 165 3.25 4.55 -11.27
CA MET A 165 4.47 4.70 -10.47
C MET A 165 4.42 3.88 -9.16
N MET A 166 3.27 3.77 -8.50
CA MET A 166 3.07 2.87 -7.36
C MET A 166 3.24 1.40 -7.77
N GLN A 167 2.73 1.01 -8.94
CA GLN A 167 2.91 -0.34 -9.48
C GLN A 167 4.39 -0.64 -9.76
N ALA A 168 5.11 0.29 -10.39
CA ALA A 168 6.54 0.16 -10.67
C ALA A 168 7.34 0.02 -9.37
N CYS A 169 7.09 0.91 -8.40
CA CYS A 169 7.75 0.87 -7.10
C CYS A 169 7.46 -0.46 -6.38
N SER A 170 6.21 -0.92 -6.37
CA SER A 170 5.84 -2.17 -5.69
C SER A 170 6.52 -3.40 -6.29
N ARG A 171 6.74 -3.40 -7.62
CA ARG A 171 7.50 -4.46 -8.30
C ARG A 171 8.99 -4.38 -7.99
N MET A 172 9.56 -3.18 -8.02
CA MET A 172 10.97 -2.91 -7.70
C MET A 172 11.31 -3.33 -6.27
N ALA A 173 10.52 -2.89 -5.30
CA ALA A 173 10.72 -3.15 -3.87
C ALA A 173 10.72 -4.65 -3.54
N ARG A 174 10.00 -5.42 -4.34
CA ARG A 174 9.87 -6.87 -4.24
C ARG A 174 10.84 -7.61 -5.16
N ALA A 175 11.64 -6.91 -5.96
CA ALA A 175 12.43 -7.47 -7.05
C ALA A 175 11.61 -8.48 -7.88
N ASP A 176 10.42 -8.05 -8.34
CA ASP A 176 9.42 -8.90 -8.99
C ASP A 176 9.79 -9.21 -10.45
N TYR A 177 10.92 -9.90 -10.66
CA TYR A 177 11.52 -10.19 -11.97
C TYR A 177 10.56 -10.94 -12.89
N CYS A 178 9.79 -11.89 -12.36
CA CYS A 178 8.87 -12.72 -13.12
C CYS A 178 7.45 -12.12 -13.21
N ALA A 179 7.25 -10.89 -12.70
CA ALA A 179 5.95 -10.23 -12.62
C ALA A 179 4.84 -11.00 -11.87
N GLY A 180 5.20 -12.03 -11.10
CA GLY A 180 4.28 -12.99 -10.49
C GLY A 180 3.78 -12.60 -9.09
N GLY A 181 4.25 -11.51 -8.50
CA GLY A 181 3.75 -11.09 -7.18
C GLY A 181 4.48 -11.69 -5.98
N MET A 182 5.50 -12.51 -6.22
CA MET A 182 6.36 -13.06 -5.18
C MET A 182 7.57 -12.15 -4.90
N PRO A 183 7.88 -11.83 -3.63
CA PRO A 183 9.08 -11.08 -3.31
C PRO A 183 10.34 -11.93 -3.54
N ASN A 184 11.35 -11.36 -4.20
CA ASN A 184 12.73 -11.85 -4.24
C ASN A 184 13.67 -11.00 -3.37
N THR A 185 13.10 -10.11 -2.54
CA THR A 185 13.79 -9.34 -1.50
C THR A 185 13.41 -9.86 -0.12
N LEU A 186 14.29 -9.62 0.86
CA LEU A 186 14.02 -9.87 2.27
C LEU A 186 13.81 -8.53 2.99
N ASP A 187 13.04 -8.52 4.08
CA ASP A 187 12.90 -7.31 4.90
C ASP A 187 14.27 -6.88 5.44
N GLY A 188 14.58 -5.58 5.31
CA GLY A 188 15.89 -5.04 5.66
C GLY A 188 16.95 -5.09 4.55
N THR A 189 16.65 -5.66 3.38
CA THR A 189 17.50 -5.49 2.19
C THR A 189 17.58 -4.01 1.81
N PRO A 190 18.76 -3.37 1.83
CA PRO A 190 18.90 -1.99 1.39
C PRO A 190 18.59 -1.88 -0.10
N ILE A 191 17.75 -0.91 -0.47
CA ILE A 191 17.42 -0.62 -1.87
C ILE A 191 17.70 0.85 -2.16
N ARG A 192 18.24 1.12 -3.34
CA ARG A 192 18.31 2.46 -3.91
C ARG A 192 17.26 2.57 -5.00
N ILE A 193 16.45 3.61 -4.93
CA ILE A 193 15.34 3.83 -5.86
C ILE A 193 15.65 5.08 -6.65
N ASP A 194 15.56 4.94 -7.97
CA ASP A 194 15.56 6.05 -8.92
C ASP A 194 14.33 5.92 -9.82
N ASP A 195 13.93 7.03 -10.44
CA ASP A 195 12.80 7.07 -11.36
C ASP A 195 13.15 7.84 -12.65
N VAL A 196 12.28 7.77 -13.65
CA VAL A 196 12.52 8.39 -14.97
C VAL A 196 12.45 9.93 -14.96
N PHE A 197 11.94 10.54 -13.89
CA PHE A 197 11.79 11.99 -13.73
C PHE A 197 12.97 12.60 -12.97
N THR A 198 13.59 11.84 -12.07
CA THR A 198 14.79 12.25 -11.31
C THR A 198 16.09 11.71 -11.91
N GLY A 199 16.01 10.59 -12.64
CA GLY A 199 17.10 9.89 -13.33
C GLY A 199 18.04 9.13 -12.39
N VAL A 200 18.61 8.04 -12.88
CA VAL A 200 19.57 7.20 -12.13
C VAL A 200 20.79 8.02 -11.72
N GLN A 201 21.07 8.09 -10.42
CA GLN A 201 22.29 8.70 -9.89
C GLN A 201 23.29 7.61 -9.47
N PRO A 202 24.58 7.72 -9.81
CA PRO A 202 25.60 6.83 -9.27
C PRO A 202 25.63 6.94 -7.74
N HIS A 203 25.63 5.80 -7.05
CA HIS A 203 25.73 5.74 -5.60
C HIS A 203 26.74 4.68 -5.17
N ASP A 204 27.66 5.08 -4.30
CA ASP A 204 28.64 4.15 -3.73
C ASP A 204 27.92 3.00 -3.00
N GLY A 205 28.32 1.77 -3.32
CA GLY A 205 27.71 0.55 -2.76
C GLY A 205 26.43 0.09 -3.46
N PHE A 206 25.94 0.80 -4.49
CA PHE A 206 24.79 0.37 -5.30
C PHE A 206 25.15 0.31 -6.79
N THR A 207 24.89 -0.83 -7.42
CA THR A 207 24.88 -0.95 -8.88
C THR A 207 23.45 -0.92 -9.39
N PHE A 208 23.23 -0.49 -10.63
CA PHE A 208 21.94 -0.69 -11.28
C PHE A 208 21.65 -2.21 -11.36
N GLU A 209 20.54 -2.62 -10.78
CA GLU A 209 20.10 -4.01 -10.75
C GLU A 209 19.06 -4.26 -11.85
N ALA A 210 17.93 -3.56 -11.82
CA ALA A 210 16.85 -3.68 -12.78
C ALA A 210 15.92 -2.46 -12.78
N ALA A 211 15.03 -2.41 -13.78
CA ALA A 211 13.97 -1.40 -13.90
C ALA A 211 12.64 -2.08 -14.21
N TRP A 212 11.54 -1.51 -13.71
CA TRP A 212 10.19 -2.07 -13.88
C TRP A 212 9.25 -1.07 -14.53
N PRO A 213 8.40 -1.50 -15.48
CA PRO A 213 7.34 -0.66 -16.01
C PRO A 213 6.24 -0.48 -14.96
N GLY A 214 5.72 0.74 -14.88
CA GLY A 214 4.52 1.07 -14.13
C GLY A 214 3.31 0.93 -15.01
N LYS A 215 2.56 -0.17 -14.91
CA LYS A 215 1.29 -0.32 -15.61
C LYS A 215 0.23 -0.80 -14.64
N ALA A 216 -0.53 0.15 -14.12
CA ALA A 216 -1.75 -0.13 -13.37
C ALA A 216 -2.89 -0.53 -14.32
N ILE A 217 -3.88 -1.24 -13.78
CA ILE A 217 -5.12 -1.50 -14.49
C ILE A 217 -6.02 -0.28 -14.27
N ASN A 218 -6.64 0.22 -15.34
CA ASN A 218 -7.68 1.24 -15.27
C ASN A 218 -9.05 0.61 -15.55
N ASP A 219 -10.12 1.20 -15.03
CA ASP A 219 -11.52 0.76 -15.18
C ASP A 219 -11.96 0.53 -16.66
N SER A 220 -11.27 1.16 -17.62
CA SER A 220 -11.53 1.05 -19.05
C SER A 220 -10.84 -0.13 -19.76
N ALA A 221 -9.96 -0.87 -19.10
CA ALA A 221 -9.28 -2.02 -19.70
C ALA A 221 -10.10 -3.31 -19.47
N PRO A 222 -10.36 -4.13 -20.51
CA PRO A 222 -10.86 -5.48 -20.31
C PRO A 222 -9.97 -6.21 -19.29
N ARG A 223 -10.59 -6.93 -18.34
CA ARG A 223 -9.89 -7.83 -17.40
C ARG A 223 -8.79 -8.55 -18.17
N PRO A 224 -7.50 -8.33 -17.86
CA PRO A 224 -6.46 -9.18 -18.43
C PRO A 224 -6.79 -10.59 -17.96
N LEU A 225 -7.08 -11.49 -18.90
CA LEU A 225 -7.02 -12.91 -18.60
C LEU A 225 -5.64 -13.19 -18.00
N PRO A 226 -5.53 -14.07 -17.00
CA PRO A 226 -4.24 -14.41 -16.42
C PRO A 226 -3.31 -14.86 -17.56
N ALA A 227 -2.21 -14.13 -17.73
CA ALA A 227 -1.11 -14.59 -18.56
C ALA A 227 -0.52 -15.81 -17.84
N ILE A 228 -0.51 -16.94 -18.55
CA ILE A 228 0.22 -18.16 -18.19
C ILE A 228 1.71 -17.91 -18.43
#